data_AF-A0A449BAH6-F1
#
_entry.id   AF-A0A449BAH6-F1
#
_cell.length_a   1.000
_cell.length_b   1.000
_cell.length_c   1.000
_cell.angle_alpha   90.00
_cell.angle_beta   90.00
_cell.angle_gamma   90.00
#
_symmetry.space_group_name_H-M   'P 1'
#
loop_
_entity.id
_entity.type
_entity.pdbx_description
1 polymer ?
#
loop_
_entity_poly.entity_id
_entity_poly.type
_entity_poly.pdbx_seq_one_letter_code
_entity_poly.pdbx_strand_id
1 'polypeptide(L)'
;MRTILDIALDYMLASYSSGKYADFTDIFAFVENELGSKWREEAEEKNVSYETISEAKIGELYRLLTVDSRFLKGESNAWTIRPGYKK
;
A
#
# COMPACT_ATOMS: atom_id res chain seq x y z
N MET A 1 -7.09 -10.30 -10.53
CA MET A 1 -7.27 -9.79 -9.16
C MET A 1 -6.18 -8.75 -8.93
N ARG A 2 -6.49 -7.54 -8.44
CA ARG A 2 -5.47 -6.52 -8.14
C ARG A 2 -4.80 -6.85 -6.82
N THR A 3 -3.48 -6.75 -6.76
CA THR A 3 -2.67 -6.98 -5.56
C THR A 3 -2.49 -5.68 -4.75
N ILE A 4 -2.01 -5.80 -3.51
CA ILE A 4 -1.61 -4.65 -2.67
C ILE A 4 -0.68 -3.70 -3.45
N LEU A 5 0.31 -4.26 -4.16
CA LEU A 5 1.27 -3.48 -4.94
C LEU A 5 0.64 -2.80 -6.16
N ASP A 6 -0.28 -3.47 -6.86
CA ASP A 6 -0.95 -2.86 -8.02
C ASP A 6 -1.78 -1.64 -7.59
N ILE A 7 -2.46 -1.76 -6.45
CA ILE A 7 -3.33 -0.71 -5.91
C ILE A 7 -2.48 0.46 -5.40
N ALA A 8 -1.42 0.17 -4.63
CA ALA A 8 -0.49 1.18 -4.15
C ALA A 8 0.19 1.91 -5.31
N LEU A 9 0.61 1.20 -6.35
CA LEU A 9 1.22 1.79 -7.54
C LEU A 9 0.24 2.71 -8.28
N ASP A 10 -1.00 2.27 -8.46
CA ASP A 10 -2.02 3.05 -9.16
C ASP A 10 -2.39 4.32 -8.40
N TYR A 11 -2.49 4.25 -7.07
CA TYR A 11 -2.65 5.41 -6.21
C TYR A 11 -1.51 6.41 -6.38
N MET A 12 -0.28 5.91 -6.32
CA MET A 12 0.92 6.74 -6.40
C MET A 12 1.06 7.40 -7.78
N LEU A 13 0.77 6.67 -8.86
CA LEU A 13 0.81 7.21 -10.22
C LEU A 13 -0.29 8.24 -10.50
N ALA A 14 -1.48 8.06 -9.91
CA ALA A 14 -2.60 8.97 -10.10
C ALA A 14 -2.44 10.25 -9.26
N SER A 15 -1.95 10.13 -8.03
CA SER A 15 -1.93 11.21 -7.04
C SER A 15 -0.59 11.95 -6.95
N TYR A 16 0.52 11.29 -7.34
CA TYR A 16 1.87 11.82 -7.16
C TYR A 16 2.69 11.74 -8.47
N SER A 17 2.89 12.89 -9.11
CA SER A 17 3.86 13.03 -10.21
C SER A 17 5.26 12.68 -9.73
N SER A 18 6.09 12.12 -10.62
CA SER A 18 7.52 11.82 -10.38
C SER A 18 8.21 12.89 -9.52
N GLY A 19 8.68 12.50 -8.33
CA GLY A 19 9.38 13.39 -7.38
C GLY A 19 8.52 13.97 -6.25
N LYS A 20 7.20 13.76 -6.26
CA LYS A 20 6.36 14.03 -5.07
C LYS A 20 6.29 12.79 -4.18
N TYR A 21 6.24 13.02 -2.88
CA TYR A 21 6.16 11.96 -1.89
C TYR A 21 4.75 11.87 -1.30
N ALA A 22 4.26 10.65 -1.10
CA ALA A 22 3.03 10.32 -0.40
C ALA A 22 3.35 9.79 0.99
N ASP A 23 2.52 10.09 1.98
CA ASP A 23 2.65 9.47 3.29
C ASP A 23 2.29 7.97 3.20
N PHE A 24 3.02 7.12 3.90
CA PHE A 24 2.72 5.70 3.97
C PHE A 24 1.28 5.42 4.43
N THR A 25 0.77 6.20 5.37
CA THR A 25 -0.58 6.06 5.93
C THR A 25 -1.63 6.33 4.86
N ASP A 26 -1.41 7.32 3.98
CA ASP A 26 -2.32 7.62 2.88
C ASP A 26 -2.34 6.48 1.84
N ILE A 27 -1.16 5.93 1.53
CA ILE A 27 -1.05 4.76 0.65
C ILE A 27 -1.81 3.57 1.26
N PHE A 28 -1.60 3.30 2.55
CA PHE A 28 -2.27 2.21 3.23
C PHE A 28 -3.79 2.40 3.26
N ALA A 29 -4.27 3.59 3.59
CA ALA A 29 -5.70 3.90 3.62
C ALA A 29 -6.36 3.67 2.25
N PHE A 30 -5.68 4.01 1.16
CA PHE A 30 -6.18 3.72 -0.19
C PHE A 30 -6.23 2.21 -0.49
N VAL A 31 -5.19 1.47 -0.10
CA VAL A 31 -5.16 0.00 -0.27
C VAL A 31 -6.25 -0.66 0.57
N GLU A 32 -6.40 -0.24 1.82
CA GLU A 32 -7.41 -0.73 2.75
C GLU A 32 -8.84 -0.43 2.25
N ASN A 33 -9.07 0.73 1.63
CA ASN A 33 -10.37 1.04 1.02
C ASN A 33 -10.74 0.04 -0.10
N GLU A 34 -9.76 -0.42 -0.88
CA GLU A 34 -10.00 -1.33 -2.01
C GLU A 34 -10.06 -2.81 -1.59
N LEU A 35 -9.32 -3.21 -0.56
CA LEU A 35 -9.17 -4.62 -0.14
C LEU A 35 -9.79 -4.94 1.22
N GLY A 36 -10.22 -3.93 1.98
CA GLY A 36 -10.67 -4.07 3.36
C GLY A 36 -11.90 -4.95 3.51
N SER A 37 -12.80 -4.99 2.51
CA SER A 37 -13.93 -5.94 2.51
C SER A 37 -13.45 -7.39 2.56
N LYS A 38 -12.47 -7.74 1.73
CA LYS A 38 -11.88 -9.10 1.69
C LYS A 38 -11.10 -9.42 2.97
N TRP A 39 -10.44 -8.42 3.55
CA TRP A 39 -9.73 -8.60 4.81
C TRP A 39 -10.68 -8.80 5.99
N ARG A 40 -11.89 -8.22 5.95
CA ARG A 40 -12.96 -8.51 6.91
C ARG A 40 -13.46 -9.94 6.77
N GLU A 41 -13.71 -10.40 5.55
CA GLU A 41 -14.05 -11.81 5.26
C GLU A 41 -12.94 -12.75 5.79
N GLU A 42 -11.66 -12.42 5.52
CA GLU A 42 -10.51 -13.18 6.03
C GLU A 42 -10.46 -13.20 7.57
N ALA A 43 -10.81 -12.10 8.23
CA ALA A 43 -10.87 -12.02 9.70
C ALA A 43 -11.98 -12.91 10.27
N GLU A 44 -13.15 -12.92 9.64
CA GLU A 44 -14.28 -13.78 10.00
C GLU A 44 -13.94 -15.27 9.83
N GLU A 45 -13.36 -15.65 8.69
CA GLU A 45 -12.93 -17.02 8.41
C GLU A 45 -11.88 -17.53 9.41
N LYS A 46 -10.96 -16.65 9.82
CA LYS A 46 -9.90 -16.97 10.78
C LYS A 46 -10.32 -16.80 12.24
N ASN A 47 -11.53 -16.29 12.49
CA ASN A 47 -12.04 -15.97 13.82
C ASN A 47 -11.08 -15.06 14.63
N VAL A 48 -10.56 -14.02 13.97
CA VAL A 48 -9.68 -12.99 14.57
C VAL A 48 -10.29 -11.60 14.38
N SER A 49 -9.78 -10.59 15.09
CA SER A 49 -10.24 -9.22 14.87
C SER A 49 -9.73 -8.68 13.53
N TYR A 50 -10.51 -7.77 12.94
CA TYR A 50 -10.07 -7.03 11.75
C TYR A 50 -8.77 -6.27 12.00
N GLU A 51 -8.57 -5.74 13.21
CA GLU A 51 -7.35 -5.04 13.61
C GLU A 51 -6.12 -5.94 13.48
N THR A 52 -6.21 -7.22 13.89
CA THR A 52 -5.10 -8.18 13.73
C THR A 52 -4.75 -8.40 12.25
N ILE A 53 -5.75 -8.49 11.37
CA ILE A 53 -5.51 -8.60 9.93
C ILE A 53 -4.89 -7.30 9.41
N SER A 54 -5.47 -6.15 9.75
CA SER A 54 -5.01 -4.83 9.28
C SER A 54 -3.56 -4.55 9.69
N GLU A 55 -3.16 -4.82 10.94
CA GLU A 55 -1.76 -4.72 11.39
C GLU A 55 -0.81 -5.59 10.57
N ALA A 56 -1.21 -6.83 10.26
CA ALA A 56 -0.41 -7.71 9.41
C ALA A 56 -0.28 -7.14 7.98
N LYS A 57 -1.35 -6.55 7.43
CA LYS A 57 -1.36 -5.94 6.08
C LYS A 57 -0.55 -4.65 6.03
N ILE A 58 -0.51 -3.87 7.11
CA ILE A 58 0.38 -2.70 7.25
C ILE A 58 1.84 -3.15 7.09
N GLY A 59 2.26 -4.18 7.84
CA GLY A 59 3.60 -4.73 7.75
C GLY A 59 3.91 -5.34 6.37
N GLU A 60 2.93 -6.01 5.76
CA GLU A 60 3.04 -6.56 4.42
C GLU A 60 3.26 -5.47 3.37
N LEU A 61 2.43 -4.42 3.35
CA LEU A 61 2.57 -3.30 2.43
C LEU A 61 3.93 -2.62 2.61
N TYR A 62 4.34 -2.32 3.85
CA TYR A 62 5.62 -1.68 4.12
C TYR A 62 6.80 -2.48 3.55
N ARG A 63 6.78 -3.80 3.78
CA ARG A 63 7.80 -4.71 3.23
C ARG A 63 7.77 -4.73 1.71
N LEU A 64 6.59 -4.80 1.10
CA LEU A 64 6.43 -4.82 -0.36
C LEU A 64 6.95 -3.53 -1.00
N LEU A 65 6.62 -2.36 -0.45
CA LEU A 65 7.15 -1.07 -0.92
C LEU A 65 8.68 -0.99 -0.76
N THR A 66 9.22 -1.56 0.32
CA THR A 66 10.67 -1.54 0.58
C THR A 66 11.47 -2.38 -0.42
N VAL A 67 10.96 -3.56 -0.79
CA VAL A 67 11.68 -4.50 -1.67
C VAL A 67 11.42 -4.23 -3.16
N ASP A 68 10.31 -3.58 -3.49
CA ASP A 68 9.94 -3.33 -4.87
C ASP A 68 10.66 -2.09 -5.43
N SER A 69 11.51 -2.33 -6.43
CA SER A 69 12.38 -1.32 -7.04
C SER A 69 11.65 -0.12 -7.70
N ARG A 70 10.34 -0.22 -7.90
CA ARG A 70 9.50 0.86 -8.44
C ARG A 70 9.25 1.96 -7.41
N PHE A 71 9.34 1.64 -6.12
CA PHE A 71 9.13 2.58 -5.03
C PHE A 71 10.47 3.03 -4.46
N LEU A 72 10.51 4.28 -4.01
CA LEU A 72 11.65 4.87 -3.35
C LEU A 72 11.17 5.42 -2.00
N LYS A 73 11.87 5.02 -0.94
CA LYS A 73 11.62 5.52 0.41
C LYS A 73 12.27 6.89 0.58
N GLY A 74 11.49 7.87 0.98
CA GLY A 74 11.94 9.20 1.38
C GLY A 74 12.17 9.31 2.89
N GLU A 75 12.27 10.54 3.37
CA GLU A 75 12.30 10.84 4.80
C GLU A 75 10.88 10.72 5.42
N SER A 76 10.81 10.55 6.75
CA SER A 76 9.56 10.64 7.52
C SER A 76 8.40 9.77 7.01
N ASN A 77 8.66 8.50 6.67
CA ASN A 77 7.67 7.54 6.14
C ASN A 77 7.00 7.98 4.81
N ALA A 78 7.61 8.91 4.09
CA ALA A 78 7.15 9.31 2.79
C ALA A 78 7.70 8.36 1.69
N TRP A 79 6.91 8.11 0.65
CA TRP A 79 7.27 7.23 -0.46
C TRP A 79 7.06 7.94 -1.79
N THR A 80 7.86 7.63 -2.79
CA THR A 80 7.66 8.10 -4.16
C THR A 80 7.84 6.97 -5.16
N ILE A 81 7.43 7.19 -6.41
CA ILE A 81 7.71 6.28 -7.52
C ILE A 81 9.03 6.66 -8.17
N ARG A 82 9.81 5.66 -8.56
CA ARG A 82 11.05 5.84 -9.30
C ARG A 82 10.81 6.77 -10.51
N PRO A 83 11.61 7.84 -10.66
CA PRO A 83 11.50 8.71 -11.80
C PRO A 83 11.60 7.95 -13.13
N GLY A 84 10.74 8.30 -14.08
CA GLY A 84 10.69 7.66 -15.40
C GLY A 84 9.88 6.36 -15.45
N TYR A 85 9.34 5.87 -14.33
CA TYR A 85 8.37 4.78 -14.36
C TYR A 85 7.04 5.25 -14.95
N LYS A 86 6.53 4.52 -15.94
CA LYS A 86 5.21 4.71 -16.56
C LYS A 86 4.55 3.33 -16.66
N LYS A 87 3.25 3.27 -16.38
CA LYS A 87 2.45 2.06 -16.51
C LYS A 87 2.17 1.74 -17.98
#